data_AF-A0A482UH94-F1
#
_entry.id   AF-A0A482UH94-F1
#
_cell.length_a   1.000
_cell.length_b   1.000
_cell.length_c   1.000
_cell.angle_alpha   90.00
_cell.angle_beta   90.00
_cell.angle_gamma   90.00
#
_symmetry.space_group_name_H-M   'P 1'
#
loop_
_entity.id
_entity.type
_entity.pdbx_description
1 polymer ?
#
loop_
_entity_poly.entity_id
_entity_poly.type
_entity_poly.pdbx_seq_one_letter_code
_entity_poly.pdbx_strand_id
1 'polypeptide(L)'
;MRKSYSHLALFLCCLALFLSPLCAIVEQLCPNSCSGHGVCRPSVAGSCQCFPGYIGVDCSLRLCPSGKAWVDLPSADDIAHAEYAECSNMGTCDRSTGLCRCREGFTGAACDMSECPGPCVFIYIYTYSY
;
A
#
# COMPACT_ATOMS: atom_id res chain seq x y z
N MET A 1 -24.27 -5.06 7.40
CA MET A 1 -25.52 -5.68 6.91
C MET A 1 -25.16 -7.00 6.23
N ARG A 2 -25.31 -8.13 6.93
CA ARG A 2 -25.10 -9.47 6.38
C ARG A 2 -26.30 -9.81 5.49
N LYS A 3 -26.12 -10.04 4.19
CA LYS A 3 -27.20 -10.61 3.37
C LYS A 3 -27.20 -12.12 3.59
N SER A 4 -28.13 -12.55 4.45
CA SER A 4 -28.46 -13.95 4.69
C SER A 4 -29.31 -14.45 3.52
N TYR A 5 -28.71 -15.14 2.56
CA TYR A 5 -29.46 -15.78 1.48
C TYR A 5 -29.99 -17.13 1.98
N SER A 6 -31.32 -17.26 2.03
CA SER A 6 -32.02 -18.46 2.48
C SER A 6 -31.67 -19.64 1.58
N HIS A 7 -31.30 -20.79 2.15
CA HIS A 7 -30.99 -22.04 1.43
C HIS A 7 -32.09 -22.48 0.44
N LEU A 8 -33.34 -21.99 0.60
CA LEU A 8 -34.41 -22.22 -0.39
C LEU A 8 -34.14 -21.57 -1.76
N ALA A 9 -33.39 -20.47 -1.82
CA ALA A 9 -33.01 -19.81 -3.07
C ALA A 9 -31.95 -20.59 -3.86
N LEU A 10 -31.15 -21.45 -3.19
CA LEU A 10 -30.24 -22.39 -3.84
C LEU A 10 -30.99 -23.55 -4.52
N PHE A 11 -32.03 -24.08 -3.88
CA PHE A 11 -32.77 -25.23 -4.40
C PHE A 11 -33.62 -24.91 -5.64
N LEU A 12 -34.19 -23.71 -5.71
CA LEU A 12 -34.95 -23.26 -6.88
C LEU A 12 -34.07 -22.94 -8.10
N CYS A 13 -32.78 -22.74 -7.91
CA CYS A 13 -31.81 -22.48 -8.98
C CYS A 13 -31.36 -23.79 -9.68
N CYS A 14 -31.29 -24.91 -8.95
CA CYS A 14 -30.90 -26.22 -9.49
C CYS A 14 -31.94 -26.85 -10.43
N LEU A 15 -33.22 -26.48 -10.36
CA LEU A 15 -34.26 -27.03 -11.24
C LEU A 15 -34.33 -26.35 -12.62
N ALA A 16 -33.59 -25.27 -12.83
CA ALA A 16 -33.55 -24.51 -14.08
C ALA A 16 -32.26 -24.76 -14.90
N LEU A 17 -31.64 -25.93 -14.75
CA LEU A 17 -30.76 -26.51 -15.78
C LEU A 17 -31.66 -26.69 -17.03
N PHE A 18 -31.49 -26.00 -18.16
CA PHE A 18 -30.66 -26.52 -19.24
C PHE A 18 -30.47 -25.59 -20.47
N LEU A 19 -30.96 -24.33 -20.52
CA LEU A 19 -30.94 -23.57 -21.79
C LEU A 19 -30.69 -22.05 -21.69
N SER A 20 -29.97 -21.56 -20.68
CA SER A 20 -29.55 -20.15 -20.66
C SER A 20 -28.01 -20.03 -20.59
N PRO A 21 -27.33 -19.57 -21.66
CA PRO A 21 -25.93 -19.17 -21.57
C PRO A 21 -25.76 -17.83 -20.83
N LEU A 22 -26.79 -17.37 -20.11
CA LEU A 22 -26.86 -16.07 -19.44
C LEU A 22 -26.67 -16.15 -17.92
N CYS A 23 -26.49 -17.33 -17.33
CA CYS A 23 -26.07 -17.43 -15.94
C CYS A 23 -24.54 -17.26 -15.82
N ALA A 24 -24.00 -16.18 -16.41
CA ALA A 24 -22.83 -15.57 -15.84
C ALA A 24 -23.30 -14.84 -14.58
N ILE A 25 -23.44 -15.59 -13.48
CA ILE A 25 -23.46 -14.98 -12.15
C ILE A 25 -22.20 -14.13 -12.07
N VAL A 26 -22.38 -12.80 -12.11
CA VAL A 26 -21.35 -11.82 -11.81
C VAL A 26 -21.07 -11.93 -10.30
N GLU A 27 -20.46 -13.04 -9.89
CA GLU A 27 -19.88 -13.25 -8.57
C GLU A 27 -18.55 -12.51 -8.54
N GLN A 28 -18.66 -11.20 -8.31
CA GLN A 28 -17.93 -10.45 -7.29
C GLN A 28 -18.19 -8.97 -7.62
N LEU A 29 -19.07 -8.31 -6.86
CA LEU A 29 -19.29 -6.87 -7.03
C LEU A 29 -18.02 -6.06 -6.72
N CYS A 30 -16.96 -6.66 -6.16
CA CYS A 30 -15.64 -6.05 -6.02
C CYS A 30 -14.51 -7.10 -6.11
N PRO A 31 -13.37 -6.79 -6.76
CA PRO A 31 -12.21 -7.67 -6.85
C PRO A 31 -11.75 -8.20 -5.48
N ASN A 32 -11.58 -9.53 -5.35
CA ASN A 32 -11.15 -10.24 -4.14
C ASN A 32 -11.84 -9.80 -2.84
N SER A 33 -13.09 -9.33 -2.91
CA SER A 33 -13.80 -8.76 -1.75
C SER A 33 -12.99 -7.66 -1.03
N CYS A 34 -12.28 -6.84 -1.80
CA CYS A 34 -11.36 -5.81 -1.30
C CYS A 34 -10.31 -6.34 -0.31
N SER A 35 -9.94 -7.62 -0.44
CA SER A 35 -8.96 -8.33 0.40
C SER A 35 -9.22 -8.21 1.91
N GLY A 36 -10.45 -7.88 2.32
CA GLY A 36 -10.77 -7.55 3.71
C GLY A 36 -10.19 -6.23 4.23
N HIS A 37 -9.54 -5.44 3.36
CA HIS A 37 -8.87 -4.19 3.65
C HIS A 37 -9.55 -2.96 3.04
N GLY A 38 -10.84 -3.08 2.73
CA GLY A 38 -11.63 -1.98 2.22
C GLY A 38 -13.13 -2.25 2.25
N VAL A 39 -13.89 -1.23 1.86
CA VAL A 39 -15.33 -1.30 1.70
C VAL A 39 -15.66 -1.37 0.21
N CYS A 40 -16.37 -2.43 -0.17
CA CYS A 40 -16.85 -2.58 -1.54
C CYS A 40 -17.92 -1.51 -1.85
N ARG A 41 -17.73 -0.75 -2.94
CA ARG A 41 -18.68 0.27 -3.43
C ARG A 41 -19.27 -0.13 -4.79
N PRO A 42 -20.40 -0.86 -4.79
CA PRO A 42 -20.97 -1.40 -6.01
C PRO A 42 -21.51 -0.35 -6.98
N SER A 43 -21.76 0.88 -6.51
CA SER A 43 -22.28 1.99 -7.33
C SER A 43 -21.24 2.59 -8.28
N VAL A 44 -19.95 2.29 -8.11
CA VAL A 44 -18.87 2.78 -8.97
C VAL A 44 -18.08 1.57 -9.49
N ALA A 45 -18.55 0.99 -10.59
CA ALA A 45 -17.92 -0.11 -11.35
C ALA A 45 -17.41 -1.32 -10.52
N GLY A 46 -17.89 -1.51 -9.29
CA GLY A 46 -17.36 -2.51 -8.37
C GLY A 46 -15.97 -2.20 -7.80
N SER A 47 -15.70 -0.92 -7.52
CA SER A 47 -14.44 -0.46 -6.94
C SER A 47 -14.36 -0.64 -5.42
N CYS A 48 -13.13 -0.82 -4.93
CA CYS A 48 -12.81 -0.91 -3.52
C CYS A 48 -12.39 0.45 -2.95
N GLN A 49 -13.05 0.90 -1.89
CA GLN A 49 -12.55 2.00 -1.06
C GLN A 49 -11.65 1.42 0.03
N CYS A 50 -10.33 1.54 -0.13
CA CYS A 50 -9.38 0.97 0.82
C CYS A 50 -9.36 1.69 2.17
N PHE A 51 -9.06 0.93 3.23
CA PHE A 51 -8.76 1.50 4.54
C PHE A 51 -7.39 2.20 4.52
N PRO A 52 -7.13 3.13 5.46
CA PRO A 52 -5.84 3.79 5.56
C PRO A 52 -4.67 2.81 5.61
N GLY A 53 -3.63 3.07 4.82
CA GLY A 53 -2.45 2.21 4.70
C GLY A 53 -2.56 1.06 3.71
N TYR A 54 -3.69 0.94 3.00
CA TYR A 54 -3.90 -0.05 1.94
C TYR A 54 -4.24 0.63 0.61
N ILE A 55 -3.74 0.05 -0.48
CA ILE A 55 -3.90 0.53 -1.85
C ILE A 55 -4.06 -0.64 -2.83
N GLY A 56 -4.25 -0.32 -4.11
CA GLY A 56 -4.47 -1.30 -5.16
C GLY A 56 -5.96 -1.51 -5.45
N VAL A 57 -6.24 -2.23 -6.54
CA VAL A 57 -7.60 -2.45 -7.06
C VAL A 57 -8.49 -3.18 -6.05
N ASP A 58 -7.90 -4.07 -5.25
CA ASP A 58 -8.55 -4.89 -4.25
C ASP A 58 -8.01 -4.64 -2.84
N CYS A 59 -7.30 -3.52 -2.61
CA CYS A 59 -6.71 -3.18 -1.31
C CYS A 59 -5.74 -4.23 -0.74
N SER A 60 -5.16 -5.10 -1.57
CA SER A 60 -4.20 -6.12 -1.15
C SER A 60 -2.80 -5.56 -0.84
N LEU A 61 -2.48 -4.38 -1.36
CA LEU A 61 -1.13 -3.80 -1.26
C LEU A 61 -1.06 -2.80 -0.11
N ARG A 62 0.06 -2.79 0.61
CA ARG A 62 0.36 -1.78 1.63
C ARG A 62 0.91 -0.49 1.02
N LEU A 63 0.50 0.62 1.60
CA LEU A 63 1.13 1.91 1.39
C LEU A 63 2.46 1.93 2.14
N CYS A 64 3.53 2.34 1.46
CA CYS A 64 4.82 2.57 2.10
C CYS A 64 4.95 4.04 2.54
N PRO A 65 5.80 4.32 3.54
CA PRO A 65 6.08 5.69 3.93
C PRO A 65 6.79 6.44 2.80
N SER A 66 6.51 7.74 2.74
CA SER A 66 7.18 8.66 1.83
C SER A 66 8.00 9.66 2.65
N GLY A 67 9.13 10.08 2.11
CA GLY A 67 10.01 11.09 2.68
C GLY A 67 10.56 11.99 1.57
N LYS A 68 11.32 13.03 1.91
CA LYS A 68 11.95 13.87 0.89
C LYS A 68 12.82 13.00 -0.02
N ALA A 69 12.66 13.13 -1.34
CA ALA A 69 13.45 12.37 -2.28
C ALA A 69 14.95 12.74 -2.18
N TRP A 70 15.82 11.73 -2.30
CA TRP A 70 17.26 11.95 -2.49
C TRP A 70 17.63 12.13 -3.97
N VAL A 71 16.81 11.59 -4.87
CA VAL A 71 16.97 11.68 -6.32
C VAL A 71 15.61 11.85 -6.99
N ASP A 72 15.49 12.86 -7.84
CA ASP A 72 14.33 13.19 -8.66
C ASP A 72 14.69 14.37 -9.58
N LEU A 73 13.75 14.73 -10.45
CA LEU A 73 13.92 15.88 -11.34
C LEU A 73 13.63 17.17 -10.56
N PRO A 74 14.41 18.25 -10.78
CA PRO A 74 14.15 19.53 -10.15
C PRO A 74 12.76 20.04 -10.56
N SER A 75 11.96 20.47 -9.59
CA SER A 75 10.60 20.99 -9.84
C SER A 75 10.53 22.50 -9.99
N ALA A 76 11.55 23.21 -9.54
CA ALA A 76 11.66 24.66 -9.63
C ALA A 76 13.12 25.10 -9.40
N ASP A 77 13.37 26.38 -9.62
CA ASP A 77 14.63 27.02 -9.23
C ASP A 77 14.87 26.82 -7.73
N ASP A 78 16.11 26.45 -7.37
CA ASP A 78 16.55 26.11 -6.01
C ASP A 78 15.82 24.92 -5.33
N ILE A 79 14.96 24.20 -6.05
CA ILE A 79 14.27 23.00 -5.56
C ILE A 79 14.75 21.79 -6.37
N ALA A 80 15.84 21.19 -5.90
CA ALA A 80 16.43 19.99 -6.49
C ALA A 80 15.54 18.74 -6.27
N HIS A 81 14.84 18.69 -5.13
CA HIS A 81 14.04 17.54 -4.75
C HIS A 81 12.62 17.95 -4.39
N ALA A 82 11.72 17.60 -5.30
CA ALA A 82 10.46 18.26 -5.56
C ALA A 82 9.38 18.01 -4.52
N GLU A 83 9.25 16.77 -4.04
CA GLU A 83 8.28 16.44 -2.99
C GLU A 83 8.47 15.02 -2.46
N TYR A 84 7.71 14.68 -1.41
CA TYR A 84 7.75 13.39 -0.75
C TYR A 84 7.61 12.22 -1.74
N ALA A 85 8.66 11.39 -1.84
CA ALA A 85 8.67 10.20 -2.66
C ALA A 85 8.57 8.94 -1.79
N GLU A 86 7.92 7.91 -2.32
CA GLU A 86 7.83 6.61 -1.66
C GLU A 86 9.24 6.03 -1.46
N CYS A 87 9.55 5.66 -0.21
CA CYS A 87 10.89 5.26 0.19
C CYS A 87 11.99 6.26 -0.24
N SER A 88 11.67 7.56 -0.31
CA SER A 88 12.60 8.66 -0.67
C SER A 88 13.40 8.43 -1.95
N ASN A 89 12.88 7.60 -2.86
CA ASN A 89 13.60 7.06 -4.02
C ASN A 89 14.92 6.32 -3.68
N MET A 90 15.19 6.03 -2.40
CA MET A 90 16.37 5.32 -1.88
C MET A 90 16.03 4.01 -1.18
N GLY A 91 14.86 3.46 -1.45
CA GLY A 91 14.48 2.12 -1.03
C GLY A 91 13.55 1.45 -2.03
N THR A 92 13.24 0.20 -1.76
CA THR A 92 12.16 -0.54 -2.44
C THR A 92 11.06 -0.82 -1.42
N CYS A 93 9.82 -0.48 -1.77
CA CYS A 93 8.66 -0.78 -0.95
C CYS A 93 8.32 -2.27 -1.00
N ASP A 94 8.32 -2.95 0.15
CA ASP A 94 7.67 -4.26 0.29
C ASP A 94 6.17 -4.04 0.50
N ARG A 95 5.39 -4.34 -0.55
CA ARG A 95 3.93 -4.14 -0.56
C ARG A 95 3.17 -5.08 0.36
N SER A 96 3.78 -6.16 0.83
CA SER A 96 3.12 -7.08 1.77
C SER A 96 3.16 -6.54 3.20
N THR A 97 4.26 -5.88 3.58
CA THR A 97 4.48 -5.36 4.93
C THR A 97 4.24 -3.86 5.06
N GLY A 98 4.39 -3.10 3.97
CA GLY A 98 4.35 -1.64 3.96
C GLY A 98 5.66 -0.99 4.43
N LEU A 99 6.76 -1.76 4.45
CA LEU A 99 8.06 -1.29 4.90
C LEU A 99 8.99 -1.03 3.71
N CYS A 100 9.78 0.03 3.80
CA CYS A 100 10.83 0.32 2.84
C CYS A 100 12.08 -0.49 3.16
N ARG A 101 12.57 -1.24 2.17
CA ARG A 101 13.91 -1.83 2.21
C ARG A 101 14.90 -0.83 1.62
N CYS A 102 15.66 -0.17 2.50
CA CYS A 102 16.61 0.87 2.10
C CYS A 102 17.82 0.32 1.34
N ARG A 103 18.36 1.14 0.44
CA ARG A 103 19.66 0.90 -0.19
C ARG A 103 20.78 1.13 0.83
N GLU A 104 21.96 0.59 0.53
CA GLU A 104 23.15 0.75 1.37
C GLU A 104 23.44 2.23 1.65
N GLY A 105 23.73 2.55 2.92
CA GLY A 105 24.01 3.92 3.35
C GLY A 105 22.76 4.78 3.56
N PHE A 106 21.55 4.20 3.51
CA PHE A 106 20.29 4.90 3.80
C PHE A 106 19.50 4.18 4.88
N THR A 107 18.83 4.97 5.73
CA THR A 107 18.07 4.50 6.88
C THR A 107 16.83 5.35 7.11
N GLY A 108 16.04 5.00 8.12
CA GLY A 108 14.73 5.60 8.41
C GLY A 108 13.57 4.81 7.80
N ALA A 109 12.36 5.14 8.24
CA ALA A 109 11.16 4.43 7.79
C ALA A 109 10.95 4.58 6.28
N ALA A 110 11.29 5.76 5.72
CA ALA A 110 11.19 6.07 4.30
C ALA A 110 12.55 6.09 3.59
N CYS A 111 13.65 5.62 4.21
CA CYS A 111 15.00 5.75 3.63
C CYS A 111 15.41 7.21 3.34
N ASP A 112 14.89 8.13 4.15
CA ASP A 112 15.02 9.59 4.04
C ASP A 112 16.25 10.13 4.76
N MET A 113 17.00 9.26 5.47
CA MET A 113 18.22 9.60 6.17
C MET A 113 19.41 8.87 5.56
N SER A 114 20.53 9.57 5.39
CA SER A 114 21.80 8.93 5.09
C SER A 114 22.39 8.34 6.37
N GLU A 115 22.92 7.13 6.29
CA GLU A 115 23.72 6.57 7.37
C GLU A 115 25.05 7.32 7.46
N CYS A 116 25.48 7.60 8.68
CA CYS A 116 26.79 8.18 8.89
C CYS A 116 27.88 7.16 8.54
N PRO A 117 28.97 7.54 7.84
CA PRO A 117 30.09 6.64 7.53
C PRO A 117 30.86 6.12 8.75
N GLY A 118 30.52 6.61 9.94
CA GLY A 118 31.11 6.20 11.20
C GLY A 118 30.08 6.28 12.32
N PRO A 119 30.38 5.68 13.48
CA PRO A 119 29.49 5.73 14.63
C PRO A 119 29.19 7.17 15.01
N CYS A 120 27.96 7.42 15.48
CA CYS A 120 27.60 8.63 16.22
C CYS A 120 28.39 8.64 17.55
N VAL A 121 29.69 8.87 17.48
CA VAL A 121 30.52 9.05 18.66
C VAL A 121 30.12 10.39 19.26
N PHE A 122 29.56 10.35 20.46
CA PHE A 122 29.59 11.50 21.35
C PHE A 122 31.06 11.86 21.49
N ILE A 123 31.48 12.91 20.79
CA ILE A 123 32.76 13.55 21.03
C ILE A 123 32.66 14.03 22.48
N TYR A 124 33.09 13.20 23.44
CA TYR A 124 33.26 13.63 24.82
C TYR A 124 34.40 14.65 24.80
N ILE A 125 34.08 15.91 24.53
CA ILE A 125 34.98 17.06 24.69
C ILE A 125 35.26 17.37 26.18
N TYR A 126 35.35 16.33 27.03
CA TYR A 126 35.70 16.47 28.46
C TYR A 126 36.61 15.34 28.99
N THR A 127 37.62 14.94 28.21
CA THR A 127 38.79 14.27 28.82
C THR A 127 40.08 15.02 28.49
N TYR A 128 40.09 16.32 28.78
CA TYR A 128 41.32 16.96 29.24
C TYR A 128 41.33 16.84 30.76
N SER A 129 41.97 15.78 31.23
CA SER A 129 42.49 15.72 32.59
C SER A 129 43.64 16.72 32.70
N TYR A 130 43.44 17.80 33.45
CA TYR A 130 44.44 18.47 34.28
C TYR A 130 43.75 19.16 35.45
#